data_AF-A0A930MDI7-F1
#
_entry.id   AF-A0A930MDI7-F1
#
_cell.length_a   1.000
_cell.length_b   1.000
_cell.length_c   1.000
_cell.angle_alpha   90.00
_cell.angle_beta   90.00
_cell.angle_gamma   90.00
#
_symmetry.space_group_name_H-M   'P 1'
#
loop_
_entity.id
_entity.type
_entity.pdbx_description
1 polymer ?
#
loop_
_entity_poly.entity_id
_entity_poly.type
_entity_poly.pdbx_seq_one_letter_code
_entity_poly.pdbx_strand_id
1 'polypeptide(L)'
;MKKIIVACGGAVATSTVAADAIRDLCKKHGIAADVQQMRIIEIDSAAAGADLVVTTMRITPTFDTPYVNGMAFLTGINREATEEKILSILED
;
A
#
# COMPACT_ATOMS: atom_id res chain seq x y z
N MET A 1 9.80 10.37 6.85
CA MET A 1 8.59 10.36 5.99
C MET A 1 8.59 9.02 5.30
N LYS A 2 7.61 8.17 5.59
CA LYS A 2 7.56 6.79 5.11
C LYS A 2 7.02 6.78 3.68
N LYS A 3 7.61 5.99 2.80
CA LYS A 3 7.21 5.95 1.39
C LYS A 3 6.39 4.70 1.11
N ILE A 4 5.13 4.88 0.73
CA ILE A 4 4.18 3.80 0.47
C ILE A 4 3.87 3.75 -1.02
N ILE A 5 4.11 2.60 -1.64
CA ILE A 5 3.81 2.37 -3.05
C ILE A 5 2.51 1.59 -3.15
N VAL A 6 1.50 2.15 -3.82
CA VAL A 6 0.25 1.47 -4.14
C VAL A 6 0.25 1.08 -5.60
N ALA A 7 0.09 -0.20 -5.90
CA ALA A 7 0.08 -0.67 -7.27
C ALA A 7 -1.13 -1.55 -7.62
N CYS A 8 -1.66 -1.31 -8.81
CA CYS A 8 -2.84 -2.00 -9.33
C CYS A 8 -2.59 -2.51 -10.75
N GLY A 9 -3.09 -3.72 -11.04
CA GLY A 9 -2.98 -4.35 -12.37
C GLY A 9 -4.17 -4.07 -13.28
N GLY A 10 -5.32 -3.69 -12.72
CA GLY A 10 -6.59 -3.65 -13.44
C GLY A 10 -7.05 -2.26 -13.92
N ALA A 11 -6.82 -1.19 -13.14
CA ALA A 11 -7.17 0.19 -13.49
C ALA A 11 -6.68 1.19 -12.42
N VAL A 12 -6.44 2.44 -12.80
CA VAL A 12 -6.09 3.56 -11.89
C VAL A 12 -7.24 3.94 -10.94
N ALA A 13 -8.49 3.63 -11.32
CA ALA A 13 -9.66 3.97 -10.52
C ALA A 13 -9.69 3.22 -9.18
N THR A 14 -9.35 1.94 -9.17
CA THR A 14 -9.39 1.11 -7.97
C THR A 14 -8.19 1.32 -7.05
N SER A 15 -7.04 1.78 -7.57
CA SER A 15 -5.89 2.15 -6.73
C SER A 15 -6.12 3.44 -5.93
N THR A 16 -6.93 4.36 -6.45
CA THR A 16 -7.24 5.62 -5.77
C THR A 16 -7.94 5.37 -4.43
N VAL A 17 -8.89 4.43 -4.38
CA VAL A 17 -9.63 4.09 -3.15
C VAL A 17 -8.71 3.55 -2.06
N ALA A 18 -7.81 2.63 -2.43
CA ALA A 18 -6.84 2.07 -1.48
C ALA A 18 -5.81 3.13 -1.03
N ALA A 19 -5.32 3.96 -1.96
CA ALA A 19 -4.38 5.02 -1.64
C ALA A 19 -4.97 6.08 -0.71
N ASP A 20 -6.23 6.47 -0.93
CA ASP A 20 -6.90 7.45 -0.09
C ASP A 20 -7.15 6.90 1.33
N ALA A 21 -7.60 5.64 1.43
CA ALA A 21 -7.76 4.93 2.70
C ALA A 21 -6.47 4.91 3.52
N ILE A 22 -5.33 4.57 2.88
CA ILE A 22 -4.03 4.54 3.57
C ILE A 22 -3.57 5.94 3.97
N ARG A 23 -3.79 6.95 3.12
CA ARG A 23 -3.46 8.34 3.46
C ARG A 23 -4.26 8.83 4.67
N ASP A 24 -5.55 8.53 4.71
CA ASP A 24 -6.41 8.91 5.83
C ASP A 24 -5.99 8.21 7.12
N LEU A 25 -5.70 6.91 7.04
CA LEU A 25 -5.16 6.13 8.17
C LEU A 25 -3.86 6.74 8.70
N CYS A 26 -2.90 7.02 7.83
CA CYS A 26 -1.62 7.62 8.23
C CYS A 26 -1.83 9.01 8.85
N LYS A 27 -2.68 9.85 8.25
CA LYS A 27 -3.02 11.17 8.80
C LYS A 27 -3.67 11.08 10.18
N LYS A 28 -4.61 10.16 10.38
CA LYS A 28 -5.33 9.95 11.64
C LYS A 28 -4.39 9.52 12.77
N HIS A 29 -3.34 8.77 12.45
CA HIS A 29 -2.29 8.35 13.39
C HIS A 29 -1.12 9.34 13.47
N GLY A 30 -1.13 10.45 12.70
CA GLY A 30 -0.03 11.42 12.69
C GLY A 30 1.25 10.94 11.99
N ILE A 31 1.16 9.87 11.19
CA ILE A 31 2.28 9.30 10.45
C ILE A 31 2.44 10.05 9.13
N ALA A 32 3.61 10.66 8.92
CA ALA A 32 3.96 11.31 7.66
C ALA A 32 4.32 10.25 6.60
N ALA A 33 3.31 9.78 5.86
CA ALA A 33 3.45 8.84 4.76
C ALA A 33 3.20 9.49 3.39
N ASP A 34 4.09 9.21 2.43
CA ASP A 34 3.94 9.59 1.02
C ASP A 34 3.43 8.39 0.24
N VAL A 35 2.16 8.45 -0.20
CA VAL A 35 1.52 7.37 -0.95
C VAL A 35 1.65 7.65 -2.44
N GLN A 36 2.40 6.84 -3.17
CA GLN A 36 2.54 6.93 -4.63
C GLN A 36 1.80 5.79 -5.32
N GLN A 37 1.05 6.12 -6.37
CA GLN A 37 0.31 5.12 -7.16
C GLN A 37 1.07 4.79 -8.44
N MET A 38 1.20 3.51 -8.78
CA MET A 38 1.84 3.07 -10.01
C MET A 38 1.31 1.73 -10.53
N ARG A 39 1.88 1.26 -11.64
CA ARG A 39 1.56 -0.04 -12.21
C ARG A 39 2.35 -1.14 -11.52
N ILE A 40 1.79 -2.36 -11.51
CA ILE A 40 2.45 -3.54 -10.94
C ILE A 40 3.84 -3.79 -11.54
N ILE A 41 4.01 -3.47 -12.83
CA ILE A 41 5.29 -3.64 -13.54
C ILE A 41 6.41 -2.73 -13.00
N GLU A 42 6.05 -1.61 -12.38
CA GLU A 42 7.02 -0.60 -11.91
C GLU A 42 7.29 -0.74 -10.40
N ILE A 43 6.56 -1.63 -9.71
CA ILE A 43 6.74 -1.87 -8.28
C ILE A 43 8.17 -2.29 -7.99
N ASP A 44 8.73 -3.23 -8.76
CA ASP A 44 10.05 -3.81 -8.44
C ASP A 44 11.13 -2.72 -8.37
N SER A 45 11.11 -1.79 -9.33
CA SER A 45 12.03 -0.65 -9.35
C SER A 45 11.72 0.38 -8.26
N ALA A 46 10.46 0.56 -7.87
CA ALA A 46 10.06 1.53 -6.86
C ALA A 46 10.17 1.00 -5.42
N ALA A 47 10.06 -0.33 -5.24
CA ALA A 47 10.10 -1.02 -3.97
C ALA A 47 11.47 -0.88 -3.31
N ALA A 48 12.54 -0.83 -4.11
CA ALA A 48 13.91 -0.63 -3.65
C ALA A 48 14.14 0.65 -2.83
N GLY A 49 13.24 1.64 -2.93
CA GLY A 49 13.27 2.87 -2.14
C GLY A 49 11.99 3.15 -1.36
N ALA A 50 11.11 2.15 -1.22
CA ALA A 50 9.87 2.26 -0.48
C ALA A 50 10.00 1.61 0.90
N ASP A 51 9.26 2.13 1.88
CA ASP A 51 9.12 1.50 3.20
C ASP A 51 8.02 0.43 3.18
N LEU A 52 7.03 0.57 2.29
CA LEU A 52 5.89 -0.34 2.22
C LEU A 52 5.36 -0.42 0.79
N VAL A 53 5.06 -1.64 0.34
CA VAL A 53 4.37 -1.88 -0.92
C VAL A 53 2.99 -2.44 -0.66
N VAL A 54 1.97 -1.81 -1.25
CA VAL A 54 0.58 -2.26 -1.21
C VAL A 54 0.12 -2.57 -2.61
N THR A 55 -0.38 -3.79 -2.85
CA THR A 55 -1.00 -4.12 -4.15
C THR A 55 -2.44 -4.55 -4.00
N THR A 56 -3.26 -4.21 -4.98
CA THR A 56 -4.68 -4.61 -5.01
C THR A 56 -4.89 -6.00 -5.63
N MET A 57 -3.79 -6.69 -5.97
CA MET A 57 -3.78 -7.97 -6.65
C MET A 57 -2.64 -8.83 -6.09
N ARG A 58 -2.81 -10.15 -6.05
CA ARG A 58 -1.74 -11.05 -5.63
C ARG A 58 -0.58 -10.96 -6.64
N ILE A 59 0.56 -10.54 -6.14
CA ILE A 59 1.83 -10.58 -6.85
C ILE A 59 2.79 -11.50 -6.09
N THR A 60 3.79 -12.02 -6.79
CA THR A 60 4.94 -12.64 -6.15
C THR A 60 5.94 -11.53 -5.87
N PRO A 61 6.13 -11.09 -4.62
CA PRO A 61 7.13 -10.07 -4.31
C PRO A 61 8.51 -10.62 -4.64
N THR A 62 9.25 -9.87 -5.44
CA THR A 62 10.65 -10.14 -5.83
C THR A 62 11.64 -9.25 -5.09
N PHE A 63 11.13 -8.41 -4.19
CA PHE A 63 11.85 -7.38 -3.43
C PHE A 63 11.82 -7.69 -1.93
N ASP A 64 12.81 -7.20 -1.19
CA ASP A 64 12.94 -7.37 0.27
C ASP A 64 11.99 -6.48 1.09
N THR A 65 11.42 -5.45 0.46
CA THR A 65 10.52 -4.48 1.09
C THR A 65 9.22 -5.15 1.56
N PRO A 66 8.70 -4.80 2.75
CA PRO A 66 7.46 -5.38 3.26
C PRO A 66 6.29 -5.09 2.30
N TYR A 67 5.52 -6.14 2.07
CA TYR A 67 4.42 -6.18 1.11
C TYR A 67 3.09 -6.50 1.81
N VAL A 68 2.07 -5.70 1.51
CA VAL A 68 0.70 -5.87 2.01
C VAL A 68 -0.27 -5.97 0.84
N ASN A 69 -1.22 -6.90 0.95
CA ASN A 69 -2.29 -7.02 -0.03
C ASN A 69 -3.45 -6.07 0.33
N GLY A 70 -3.61 -5.02 -0.46
CA GLY A 70 -4.66 -4.02 -0.35
C GLY A 70 -6.01 -4.43 -0.96
N MET A 71 -6.20 -5.68 -1.37
CA MET A 71 -7.50 -6.19 -1.85
C MET A 71 -8.60 -6.03 -0.79
N ALA A 72 -8.25 -6.00 0.50
CA ALA A 72 -9.18 -5.69 1.59
C ALA A 72 -9.80 -4.28 1.47
N PHE A 73 -9.05 -3.29 0.95
CA PHE A 73 -9.58 -1.95 0.71
C PHE A 73 -10.58 -1.89 -0.43
N LEU A 74 -10.46 -2.78 -1.42
CA LEU A 74 -11.42 -2.87 -2.54
C LEU A 74 -12.67 -3.65 -2.15
N THR A 75 -12.49 -4.80 -1.50
CA THR A 75 -13.58 -5.71 -1.15
C THR A 75 -14.34 -5.26 0.10
N GLY A 76 -13.73 -4.42 0.93
CA GLY A 76 -14.27 -4.00 2.24
C GLY A 76 -14.18 -5.09 3.31
N ILE A 77 -13.69 -6.28 2.97
CA ILE A 77 -13.59 -7.43 3.87
C ILE A 77 -12.20 -7.41 4.52
N ASN A 78 -12.14 -7.46 5.86
CA ASN A 78 -10.88 -7.44 6.63
C ASN A 78 -10.03 -6.18 6.40
N ARG A 79 -10.68 -5.02 6.19
CA ARG A 79 -10.00 -3.73 6.04
C ARG A 79 -9.20 -3.36 7.29
N GLU A 80 -9.82 -3.42 8.48
CA GLU A 80 -9.18 -3.11 9.76
C GLU A 80 -7.92 -3.95 10.00
N ALA A 81 -7.97 -5.26 9.77
CA ALA A 81 -6.81 -6.14 9.91
C ALA A 81 -5.65 -5.78 8.96
N THR A 82 -5.98 -5.22 7.79
CA THR A 82 -4.98 -4.74 6.83
C THR A 82 -4.42 -3.39 7.26
N GLU A 83 -5.29 -2.49 7.76
CA GLU A 83 -4.90 -1.20 8.33
C GLU A 83 -3.97 -1.36 9.53
N GLU A 84 -4.29 -2.26 10.47
CA GLU A 84 -3.42 -2.59 11.61
C GLU A 84 -2.07 -3.14 11.17
N LYS A 85 -2.03 -4.02 10.16
CA LYS A 85 -0.75 -4.50 9.60
C LYS A 85 0.09 -3.37 9.02
N ILE A 86 -0.55 -2.46 8.28
CA ILE A 86 0.14 -1.30 7.69
C ILE A 86 0.69 -0.40 8.80
N LEU A 87 -0.12 -0.09 9.82
CA LEU A 87 0.33 0.68 10.98
C LEU A 87 1.50 0.01 11.69
N SER A 88 1.40 -1.30 11.97
CA SER A 88 2.47 -2.05 12.63
C SER A 88 3.78 -2.06 11.84
N ILE A 89 3.75 -1.94 10.51
CA ILE A 89 4.95 -1.83 9.67
C ILE A 89 5.47 -0.39 9.62
N LEU A 90 4.57 0.60 9.67
CA LEU A 90 4.92 2.02 9.60
C LEU A 90 5.39 2.60 10.94
N GLU A 91 4.93 2.04 12.06
CA GLU A 91 5.32 2.40 13.42
C GLU A 91 6.65 1.77 13.87
N ASP A 92 7.15 0.76 13.13
CA ASP A 92 8.50 0.17 13.31
C ASP A 92 9.63 1.05 12.72
#